data_AF-A0A4P6FUL7-F1
#
_entry.id   AF-A0A4P6FUL7-F1
#
_cell.length_a   1.000
_cell.length_b   1.000
_cell.length_c   1.000
_cell.angle_alpha   90.00
_cell.angle_beta   90.00
_cell.angle_gamma   90.00
#
_symmetry.space_group_name_H-M   'P 1'
#
loop_
_entity.id
_entity.type
_entity.pdbx_description
1 polymer ?
#
loop_
_entity_poly.entity_id
_entity_poly.type
_entity_poly.pdbx_seq_one_letter_code
_entity_poly.pdbx_strand_id
1 'polypeptide(L)'
;MKTTEARELAAETAARAAAAADAERARQQHHEWLALRARERETEQAAHAARLALVNDHRLKAGYSPIKDFSAWHSVSDDELRRLLWSMPTVHVARQFDVSDVAVHKAARSRHIANPPRGFWAKVAAGKLPHPRGEPQP
;
A
#
# COMPACT_ATOMS: atom_id res chain seq x y z
N MET A 1 74.09 -43.26 5.00
CA MET A 1 73.01 -43.11 4.00
C MET A 1 71.64 -42.72 4.61
N LYS A 2 71.52 -42.31 5.89
CA LYS A 2 70.21 -41.95 6.51
C LYS A 2 69.85 -40.46 6.43
N THR A 3 70.80 -39.60 6.05
CA THR A 3 70.65 -38.13 6.12
C THR A 3 69.88 -37.55 4.94
N THR A 4 69.95 -38.19 3.76
CA THR A 4 69.30 -37.71 2.53
C THR A 4 67.80 -37.97 2.56
N GLU A 5 67.38 -39.18 2.99
CA GLU A 5 65.97 -39.54 3.15
C GLU A 5 65.25 -38.64 4.17
N ALA A 6 65.92 -38.30 5.28
CA ALA A 6 65.37 -37.37 6.28
C ALA A 6 65.17 -35.95 5.73
N ARG A 7 66.05 -35.50 4.84
CA ARG A 7 65.94 -34.18 4.18
C ARG A 7 64.87 -34.16 3.10
N GLU A 8 64.66 -35.28 2.41
CA GLU A 8 63.62 -35.45 1.39
C GLU A 8 62.22 -35.51 2.02
N LEU A 9 62.03 -36.29 3.09
CA LEU A 9 60.81 -36.30 3.90
C LEU A 9 60.49 -34.93 4.50
N ALA A 10 61.51 -34.19 4.96
CA ALA A 10 61.34 -32.81 5.42
C ALA A 10 60.91 -31.85 4.30
N ALA A 11 61.42 -32.04 3.08
CA ALA A 11 61.03 -31.23 1.92
C ALA A 11 59.59 -31.55 1.46
N GLU A 12 59.20 -32.82 1.43
CA GLU A 12 57.83 -33.24 1.08
C GLU A 12 56.79 -32.76 2.10
N THR A 13 57.12 -32.84 3.40
CA THR A 13 56.24 -32.32 4.46
C THR A 13 56.11 -30.80 4.40
N ALA A 14 57.21 -30.08 4.12
CA ALA A 14 57.17 -28.64 3.90
C ALA A 14 56.33 -28.27 2.65
N ALA A 15 56.43 -29.03 1.56
CA ALA A 15 55.64 -28.81 0.35
C ALA A 15 54.14 -29.08 0.58
N ARG A 16 53.78 -30.14 1.32
CA ARG A 16 52.39 -30.41 1.72
C ARG A 16 51.84 -29.34 2.66
N ALA A 17 52.66 -28.84 3.59
CA ALA A 17 52.28 -27.73 4.48
C ALA A 17 52.06 -26.43 3.70
N ALA A 18 52.90 -26.13 2.71
CA ALA A 18 52.72 -24.97 1.83
C ALA A 18 51.42 -25.07 1.01
N ALA A 19 51.14 -26.24 0.45
CA ALA A 19 49.90 -26.50 -0.31
C ALA A 19 48.64 -26.41 0.58
N ALA A 20 48.72 -26.87 1.83
CA ALA A 20 47.63 -26.72 2.81
C ALA A 20 47.38 -25.24 3.15
N ALA A 21 48.44 -24.45 3.32
CA ALA A 21 48.34 -23.02 3.58
C ALA A 21 47.77 -22.25 2.36
N ASP A 22 48.11 -22.65 1.13
CA ASP A 22 47.49 -22.11 -0.09
C ASP A 22 46.00 -22.43 -0.18
N ALA A 23 45.61 -23.66 0.17
CA ALA A 23 44.21 -24.06 0.20
C ALA A 23 43.41 -23.30 1.27
N GLU A 24 44.00 -23.01 2.43
CA GLU A 24 43.39 -22.18 3.47
C GLU A 24 43.24 -20.72 3.03
N ARG A 25 44.26 -20.14 2.39
CA ARG A 25 44.17 -18.80 1.79
C ARG A 25 43.06 -18.72 0.75
N ALA A 26 42.93 -19.73 -0.12
CA ALA A 26 41.87 -19.79 -1.11
C ALA A 26 40.47 -19.88 -0.48
N ARG A 27 40.31 -20.63 0.63
CA ARG A 27 39.05 -20.68 1.39
C ARG A 27 38.73 -19.33 2.04
N GLN A 28 39.72 -18.68 2.65
CA GLN A 28 39.55 -17.35 3.26
C GLN A 28 39.12 -16.32 2.20
N GLN A 29 39.81 -16.28 1.06
CA GLN A 29 39.46 -15.42 -0.06
C GLN A 29 38.06 -15.72 -0.63
N HIS A 30 37.67 -16.99 -0.70
CA HIS A 30 36.32 -17.37 -1.14
C HIS A 30 35.25 -16.92 -0.13
N HIS A 31 35.50 -17.07 1.17
CA HIS A 31 34.61 -16.57 2.22
C HIS A 31 34.49 -15.04 2.21
N GLU A 32 35.60 -14.33 2.01
CA GLU A 32 35.61 -12.87 1.86
C GLU A 32 34.81 -12.44 0.61
N TRP A 33 34.99 -13.13 -0.51
CA TRP A 33 34.22 -12.89 -1.74
C TRP A 33 32.71 -13.12 -1.52
N LEU A 34 32.33 -14.20 -0.85
CA LEU A 34 30.93 -14.48 -0.50
C LEU A 34 30.33 -13.39 0.40
N ALA A 35 31.11 -12.89 1.37
CA ALA A 35 30.68 -11.82 2.27
C ALA A 35 30.50 -10.49 1.52
N LEU A 36 31.40 -10.14 0.59
CA LEU A 36 31.27 -8.97 -0.27
C LEU A 36 30.02 -9.06 -1.15
N ARG A 37 29.79 -10.21 -1.79
CA ARG A 37 28.58 -10.47 -2.59
C ARG A 37 27.29 -10.40 -1.76
N ALA A 38 27.32 -10.86 -0.51
CA ALA A 38 26.16 -10.74 0.39
C ALA A 38 25.85 -9.28 0.69
N ARG A 39 26.86 -8.46 1.00
CA ARG A 39 26.71 -7.01 1.24
C ARG A 39 26.18 -6.28 0.00
N GLU A 40 26.69 -6.60 -1.19
CA GLU A 40 26.17 -6.06 -2.45
C GLU A 40 24.68 -6.37 -2.61
N ARG A 41 24.28 -7.64 -2.44
CA ARG A 41 22.87 -8.05 -2.52
C ARG A 41 22.00 -7.35 -1.47
N GLU A 42 22.48 -7.17 -0.26
CA GLU A 42 21.76 -6.41 0.77
C GLU A 42 21.55 -4.95 0.36
N THR A 43 22.58 -4.30 -0.23
CA THR A 43 22.44 -2.93 -0.74
C THR A 43 21.47 -2.84 -1.92
N GLU A 44 21.50 -3.82 -2.83
CA GLU A 44 20.56 -3.91 -3.97
C GLU A 44 19.13 -4.16 -3.50
N GLN A 45 18.94 -5.06 -2.53
CA GLN A 45 17.64 -5.34 -1.91
C GLN A 45 17.12 -4.11 -1.16
N ALA A 46 17.97 -3.41 -0.41
CA ALA A 46 17.62 -2.18 0.28
C ALA A 46 17.25 -1.05 -0.70
N ALA A 47 18.00 -0.90 -1.80
CA ALA A 47 17.70 0.06 -2.86
C ALA A 47 16.38 -0.27 -3.59
N HIS A 48 16.12 -1.55 -3.86
CA HIS A 48 14.86 -2.02 -4.43
C HIS A 48 13.68 -1.75 -3.49
N ALA A 49 13.84 -2.05 -2.20
CA ALA A 49 12.85 -1.75 -1.18
C ALA A 49 12.56 -0.25 -1.07
N ALA A 50 13.60 0.61 -1.10
CA ALA A 50 13.45 2.06 -1.10
C ALA A 50 12.70 2.56 -2.35
N ARG A 51 12.99 2.00 -3.54
CA ARG A 51 12.25 2.31 -4.78
C ARG A 51 10.78 1.93 -4.68
N LEU A 52 10.46 0.75 -4.14
CA LEU A 52 9.08 0.31 -3.92
C LEU A 52 8.35 1.21 -2.91
N ALA A 53 9.02 1.63 -1.84
CA ALA A 53 8.46 2.54 -0.85
C ALA A 53 8.09 3.90 -1.46
N LEU A 54 8.93 4.45 -2.35
CA LEU A 54 8.64 5.69 -3.08
C LEU A 54 7.43 5.57 -4.02
N VAL A 55 7.31 4.48 -4.77
CA VAL A 55 6.14 4.24 -5.63
C VAL A 55 4.86 4.11 -4.79
N ASN A 56 4.93 3.47 -3.63
CA ASN A 56 3.80 3.35 -2.74
C ASN A 56 3.41 4.69 -2.08
N ASP A 57 4.38 5.52 -1.73
CA ASP A 57 4.16 6.88 -1.21
C ASP A 57 3.51 7.81 -2.25
N HIS A 58 3.97 7.78 -3.51
CA HIS A 58 3.32 8.49 -4.62
C HIS A 58 1.88 8.04 -4.85
N ARG A 59 1.59 6.75 -4.67
CA ARG A 59 0.24 6.18 -4.80
C ARG A 59 -0.71 6.69 -3.72
N LEU A 60 -0.24 6.86 -2.49
CA LEU A 60 -1.03 7.38 -1.37
C LEU A 60 -1.25 8.90 -1.47
N LYS A 61 -0.25 9.65 -1.97
CA LYS A 61 -0.33 11.11 -2.16
C LYS A 61 -1.27 11.55 -3.28
N ALA A 62 -1.61 10.65 -4.22
CA ALA A 62 -2.57 10.91 -5.30
C ALA A 62 -4.06 10.81 -4.86
N GLY A 63 -4.36 10.66 -3.57
CA GLY A 63 -5.73 10.58 -3.06
C GLY A 63 -6.43 9.24 -3.33
N TYR A 64 -5.69 8.23 -3.83
CA TYR A 64 -6.19 6.88 -4.02
C TYR A 64 -5.94 6.05 -2.76
N SER A 65 -6.87 6.13 -1.81
CA SER A 65 -6.93 5.13 -0.74
C SER A 65 -7.32 3.79 -1.38
N PRO A 66 -6.50 2.72 -1.29
CA PRO A 66 -6.76 1.46 -1.97
C PRO A 66 -8.02 0.75 -1.47
N ILE A 67 -8.58 1.18 -0.34
CA ILE A 67 -9.89 0.75 0.16
C ILE A 67 -10.59 2.01 0.68
N LYS A 68 -11.60 2.50 -0.04
CA LYS A 68 -12.54 3.46 0.54
C LYS A 68 -13.33 2.73 1.62
N ASP A 69 -13.29 3.25 2.85
CA ASP A 69 -14.10 2.70 3.93
C ASP A 69 -15.56 3.10 3.73
N PHE A 70 -16.34 2.18 3.15
CA PHE A 70 -17.78 2.36 2.94
C PHE A 70 -18.62 1.87 4.12
N SER A 71 -18.02 1.47 5.24
CA SER A 71 -18.77 0.91 6.39
C SER A 71 -19.81 1.90 6.91
N ALA A 72 -19.42 3.18 7.05
CA ALA A 72 -20.32 4.26 7.47
C ALA A 72 -21.52 4.40 6.53
N TRP A 73 -21.31 4.33 5.21
CA TRP A 73 -22.38 4.40 4.22
C TRP A 73 -23.35 3.22 4.29
N HIS A 74 -22.84 2.01 4.49
CA HIS A 74 -23.69 0.82 4.61
C HIS A 74 -24.50 0.81 5.92
N SER A 75 -24.02 1.48 6.97
CA SER A 75 -24.74 1.59 8.25
C SER A 75 -25.86 2.64 8.28
N VAL A 76 -26.00 3.48 7.24
CA VAL A 76 -27.05 4.50 7.18
C VAL A 76 -28.43 3.84 7.10
N SER A 77 -29.30 4.16 8.06
CA SER A 77 -30.69 3.70 8.07
C SER A 77 -31.54 4.40 7.02
N ASP A 78 -32.67 3.80 6.65
CA ASP A 78 -33.57 4.37 5.64
C ASP A 78 -34.14 5.73 6.05
N ASP A 79 -34.44 5.92 7.34
CA ASP A 79 -34.90 7.19 7.89
C ASP A 79 -33.82 8.26 7.87
N GLU A 80 -32.58 7.89 8.16
CA GLU A 80 -31.44 8.81 8.12
C GLU A 80 -31.13 9.22 6.67
N LEU A 81 -31.10 8.25 5.76
CA LEU A 81 -30.92 8.53 4.33
C LEU A 81 -32.01 9.46 3.80
N ARG A 82 -33.27 9.25 4.22
CA ARG A 82 -34.38 10.14 3.88
C ARG A 82 -34.16 11.55 4.44
N ARG A 83 -33.81 11.69 5.73
CA ARG A 83 -33.51 13.00 6.32
C ARG A 83 -32.40 13.73 5.56
N LEU A 84 -31.29 13.05 5.29
CA LEU A 84 -30.13 13.61 4.58
C LEU A 84 -30.49 14.11 3.18
N LEU A 85 -31.22 13.31 2.40
CA LEU A 85 -31.64 13.67 1.05
C LEU A 85 -32.57 14.89 1.01
N TRP A 86 -33.39 15.06 2.05
CA TRP A 86 -34.32 16.18 2.19
C TRP A 86 -33.77 17.30 3.08
N SER A 87 -32.52 17.22 3.57
CA SER A 87 -31.88 18.29 4.33
C SER A 87 -30.75 18.96 3.56
N MET A 88 -30.19 18.31 2.54
CA MET A 88 -29.12 18.90 1.75
C MET A 88 -29.02 18.32 0.33
N PRO A 89 -28.32 19.01 -0.60
CA PRO A 89 -28.06 18.47 -1.92
C PRO A 89 -27.35 17.12 -1.89
N THR A 90 -27.71 16.21 -2.81
CA THR A 90 -27.14 14.86 -2.89
C THR A 90 -25.61 14.85 -3.02
N VAL A 91 -25.03 15.88 -3.64
CA VAL A 91 -23.58 16.05 -3.76
C VAL A 91 -22.91 16.25 -2.40
N HIS A 92 -23.58 16.93 -1.47
CA HIS A 92 -23.08 17.14 -0.11
C HIS A 92 -23.17 15.84 0.70
N VAL A 93 -24.30 15.12 0.59
CA VAL A 93 -24.44 13.78 1.19
C VAL A 93 -23.32 12.86 0.68
N ALA A 94 -23.10 12.81 -0.64
CA ALA A 94 -22.07 11.98 -1.24
C ALA A 94 -20.66 12.28 -0.68
N ARG A 95 -20.33 13.56 -0.54
CA ARG A 95 -19.06 14.01 0.06
C ARG A 95 -18.92 13.61 1.53
N GLN A 96 -19.99 13.67 2.31
CA GLN A 96 -19.96 13.33 3.74
C GLN A 96 -19.63 11.86 3.99
N PHE A 97 -20.05 10.97 3.08
CA PHE A 97 -19.81 9.52 3.18
C PHE A 97 -18.69 9.01 2.24
N ASP A 98 -17.94 9.91 1.58
CA ASP A 98 -16.93 9.59 0.56
C ASP A 98 -17.41 8.63 -0.56
N VAL A 99 -18.71 8.70 -0.86
CA VAL A 99 -19.36 7.93 -1.93
C VAL A 99 -19.61 8.81 -3.17
N SER A 100 -19.95 8.18 -4.30
CA SER A 100 -20.44 8.92 -5.46
C SER A 100 -21.90 9.33 -5.28
N ASP A 101 -22.28 10.43 -5.90
CA ASP A 101 -23.69 10.86 -6.04
C ASP A 101 -24.57 9.77 -6.68
N VAL A 102 -24.03 9.00 -7.63
CA VAL A 102 -24.68 7.84 -8.22
C VAL A 102 -24.94 6.74 -7.18
N ALA A 103 -24.02 6.50 -6.24
CA ALA A 103 -24.21 5.53 -5.16
C ALA A 103 -25.36 5.94 -4.23
N VAL A 104 -25.46 7.23 -3.91
CA VAL A 104 -26.58 7.78 -3.12
C VAL A 104 -27.92 7.57 -3.84
N HIS A 105 -27.97 7.84 -5.15
CA HIS A 105 -29.19 7.59 -5.94
C HIS A 105 -29.56 6.11 -6.03
N LYS A 106 -28.58 5.23 -6.19
CA LYS A 106 -28.79 3.76 -6.22
C LYS A 106 -29.33 3.27 -4.88
N ALA A 107 -28.75 3.74 -3.77
CA ALA A 107 -29.22 3.43 -2.43
C ALA A 107 -30.66 3.87 -2.19
N ALA A 108 -31.00 5.12 -2.52
CA ALA A 108 -32.35 5.64 -2.37
C ALA A 108 -33.36 4.83 -3.19
N ARG A 109 -33.02 4.51 -4.45
CA ARG A 109 -33.86 3.67 -5.32
C ARG A 109 -34.05 2.26 -4.77
N SER A 110 -32.98 1.63 -4.31
CA SER A 110 -33.01 0.27 -3.77
C SER A 110 -33.84 0.16 -2.49
N ARG A 111 -33.90 1.25 -1.71
CA ARG A 111 -34.63 1.36 -0.43
C ARG A 111 -36.02 1.99 -0.59
N HIS A 112 -36.47 2.24 -1.82
CA HIS A 112 -37.76 2.90 -2.10
C HIS A 112 -37.94 4.27 -1.43
N ILE A 113 -36.85 5.00 -1.22
CA ILE A 113 -36.86 6.34 -0.63
C ILE A 113 -37.03 7.38 -1.75
N ALA A 114 -38.01 8.27 -1.58
CA ALA A 114 -38.24 9.36 -2.52
C ALA A 114 -37.08 10.36 -2.49
N ASN A 115 -36.50 10.62 -3.66
CA ASN A 115 -35.49 11.65 -3.85
C ASN A 115 -36.15 13.00 -4.17
N PRO A 116 -35.54 14.13 -3.74
CA PRO A 116 -35.98 15.44 -4.19
C PRO A 116 -35.91 15.52 -5.74
N PRO A 117 -36.91 16.13 -6.39
CA PRO A 117 -36.95 16.18 -7.85
C PRO A 117 -35.76 16.98 -8.40
N ARG A 118 -35.40 16.71 -9.67
CA ARG A 118 -34.32 17.45 -10.33
C ARG A 118 -34.56 18.96 -10.23
N GLY A 119 -33.52 19.71 -9.87
CA GLY A 119 -33.62 21.17 -9.71
C GLY A 119 -34.38 21.64 -8.45
N PHE A 120 -34.83 20.74 -7.57
CA PHE A 120 -35.41 21.11 -6.28
C PHE A 120 -34.44 21.98 -5.47
N TRP A 121 -33.21 21.48 -5.27
CA TRP A 121 -32.18 22.21 -4.54
C TRP A 121 -31.75 23.52 -5.24
N ALA A 122 -31.86 23.59 -6.57
CA ALA A 122 -31.62 24.84 -7.29
C ALA A 122 -32.72 25.88 -7.01
N LYS A 123 -33.99 25.45 -6.89
CA LYS A 123 -35.10 26.32 -6.49
C LYS A 123 -34.99 26.76 -5.03
N VAL A 124 -34.56 25.87 -4.13
CA VAL A 124 -34.28 26.21 -2.71
C VAL A 124 -33.14 27.23 -2.62
N ALA A 125 -32.03 27.00 -3.32
CA ALA A 125 -30.90 27.93 -3.36
C ALA A 125 -31.28 29.29 -3.96
N ALA A 126 -32.20 29.31 -4.93
CA ALA A 126 -32.75 30.53 -5.51
C ALA A 126 -33.84 31.21 -4.66
N GLY A 127 -34.15 30.69 -3.46
CA GLY A 127 -35.19 31.22 -2.58
C GLY A 127 -36.63 31.04 -3.09
N LYS A 128 -36.83 30.25 -4.14
CA LYS A 128 -38.16 29.99 -4.76
C LYS A 128 -38.95 28.91 -4.03
N LEU A 129 -38.27 28.08 -3.24
CA LEU A 129 -38.88 27.06 -2.39
C LEU A 129 -38.28 27.15 -0.99
N PRO A 130 -39.09 26.89 0.06
CA PRO A 130 -38.56 26.79 1.42
C PRO A 130 -37.61 25.61 1.54
N HIS A 131 -36.56 25.75 2.35
CA HIS A 131 -35.63 24.66 2.62
C HIS A 131 -36.36 23.56 3.41
N PRO A 132 -36.46 22.33 2.90
CA PRO A 132 -37.04 21.23 3.66
C PRO A 132 -36.16 20.95 4.88
N ARG A 133 -36.74 20.90 6.08
CA ARG A 133 -35.99 20.66 7.33
C ARG A 133 -35.60 19.18 7.50
N GLY A 134 -35.24 18.50 6.40
CA GLY A 134 -35.08 17.05 6.38
C GLY A 134 -36.40 16.27 6.22
N GLU A 135 -37.51 16.97 5.94
CA GLU A 135 -38.83 16.37 5.78
C GLU A 135 -39.20 16.23 4.30
N PRO A 136 -39.63 15.02 3.85
CA PRO A 136 -40.18 14.84 2.51
C PRO A 136 -41.50 15.59 2.37
N GLN A 137 -41.69 16.31 1.26
CA GLN A 137 -42.98 16.92 0.95
C GLN A 137 -43.98 15.82 0.53
N PRO A 138 -45.23 15.86 1.03
CA PRO A 138 -46.26 14.87 0.69
C PRO A 138 -46.67 14.92 -0.78
#